data_AF-A0A4S8QVU5-F1
#
_entry.id   AF-A0A4S8QVU5-F1
#
_cell.length_a   1.000
_cell.length_b   1.000
_cell.length_c   1.000
_cell.angle_alpha   90.00
_cell.angle_beta   90.00
_cell.angle_gamma   90.00
#
_symmetry.space_group_name_H-M   'P 1'
#
loop_
_entity.id
_entity.type
_entity.pdbx_description
1 polymer ?
#
loop_
_entity_poly.entity_id
_entity_poly.type
_entity_poly.pdbx_seq_one_letter_code
_entity_poly.pdbx_strand_id
1 'polypeptide(L)'
;MSSGNSVNLDSEDVEIIWQPKSPINHDQLRKIEAWLEPTDYLNDFSELNRHIASRAPGTGIWVCETPQYQQWHNTDDHGSLWVKGAPGAGKSVISACLVQHLKATENSPVLSFFFRRTIESNRRSRNLVCDWPAQLLRYSVDLQVALNTIADMKLEDFSNG
;
A
#
# COMPACT_ATOMS: atom_id res chain seq x y z
N MET A 1 18.24 -30.98 52.71
CA MET A 1 17.88 -29.60 52.31
C MET A 1 18.00 -29.54 50.80
N SER A 2 16.88 -29.72 50.13
CA SER A 2 16.74 -29.56 48.68
C SER A 2 15.93 -28.30 48.46
N SER A 3 16.38 -27.44 47.55
CA SER A 3 15.56 -26.56 46.71
C SER A 3 16.51 -25.86 45.75
N GLY A 4 16.51 -26.32 44.50
CA GLY A 4 17.08 -25.58 43.39
C GLY A 4 16.18 -24.39 43.07
N ASN A 5 16.79 -23.23 42.85
CA ASN A 5 16.11 -22.12 42.20
C ASN A 5 16.48 -22.15 40.72
N SER A 6 15.56 -22.66 39.92
CA SER A 6 15.47 -22.36 38.50
C SER A 6 15.16 -20.87 38.36
N VAL A 7 16.05 -20.10 37.74
CA VAL A 7 15.73 -18.73 37.33
C VAL A 7 14.93 -18.86 36.04
N ASN A 8 13.66 -18.49 36.13
CA ASN A 8 12.73 -18.41 35.02
C ASN A 8 13.11 -17.16 34.21
N LEU A 9 13.47 -17.36 32.94
CA LEU A 9 13.64 -16.25 31.99
C LEU A 9 12.27 -15.97 31.41
N ASP A 10 11.56 -15.08 32.09
CA ASP A 10 10.24 -14.64 31.68
C ASP A 10 10.38 -13.82 30.38
N SER A 11 9.48 -14.07 29.43
CA SER A 11 9.49 -13.53 28.06
C SER A 11 9.20 -12.02 27.97
N GLU A 12 9.39 -11.26 29.05
CA GLU A 12 9.01 -9.83 29.15
C GLU A 12 10.18 -8.84 29.13
N ASP A 13 11.45 -9.29 29.14
CA ASP A 13 12.61 -8.39 29.11
C ASP A 13 13.14 -8.09 27.69
N VAL A 14 12.24 -7.84 26.73
CA VAL A 14 12.60 -7.14 25.49
C VAL A 14 12.04 -5.72 25.58
N GLU A 15 12.74 -4.86 26.32
CA GLU A 15 12.61 -3.42 26.11
C GLU A 15 13.04 -3.12 24.68
N ILE A 16 12.07 -2.92 23.79
CA ILE A 16 12.30 -2.26 22.51
C ILE A 16 12.70 -0.82 22.87
N ILE A 17 14.00 -0.60 23.03
CA ILE A 17 14.58 0.72 23.20
C ILE A 17 14.03 1.60 22.07
N TRP A 18 13.21 2.60 22.42
CA TRP A 18 12.75 3.63 21.49
C TRP A 18 13.95 4.47 21.07
N GLN A 19 14.79 3.93 20.20
CA GLN A 19 15.74 4.74 19.46
C GLN A 19 14.92 5.62 18.50
N PRO A 20 15.23 6.92 18.38
CA PRO A 20 14.61 7.75 17.36
C PRO A 20 14.93 7.14 16.00
N LYS A 21 13.93 6.48 15.40
CA LYS A 21 14.01 5.90 14.06
C LYS A 21 14.25 7.07 13.11
N SER A 22 15.49 7.22 12.68
CA SER A 22 15.82 8.23 11.69
C SER A 22 15.19 7.81 10.36
N PRO A 23 14.54 8.74 9.63
CA PRO A 23 14.10 8.47 8.26
C PRO A 23 15.27 7.88 7.47
N ILE A 24 15.03 6.78 6.78
CA ILE A 24 16.06 6.18 5.93
C ILE A 24 16.42 7.14 4.80
N ASN A 25 17.67 7.15 4.37
CA ASN A 25 18.13 8.10 3.36
C ASN A 25 17.62 7.74 1.94
N HIS A 26 17.83 8.64 0.97
CA HIS A 26 17.39 8.42 -0.41
C HIS A 26 17.98 7.16 -1.07
N ASP A 27 19.16 6.72 -0.66
CA ASP A 27 19.80 5.52 -1.22
C ASP A 27 19.14 4.24 -0.69
N GLN A 28 18.81 4.23 0.61
CA GLN A 28 18.06 3.14 1.24
C GLN A 28 16.64 3.05 0.68
N LEU A 29 15.96 4.17 0.45
CA LEU A 29 14.66 4.18 -0.22
C LEU A 29 14.75 3.56 -1.61
N ARG A 30 15.71 3.99 -2.43
CA ARG A 30 15.92 3.43 -3.78
C ARG A 30 16.22 1.94 -3.75
N LYS A 31 16.99 1.49 -2.75
CA LYS A 31 17.30 0.08 -2.54
C LYS A 31 16.05 -0.75 -2.23
N ILE A 32 15.19 -0.25 -1.34
CA ILE A 32 13.93 -0.92 -1.00
C ILE A 32 13.00 -0.93 -2.21
N GLU A 33 12.86 0.19 -2.93
CA GLU A 33 12.04 0.27 -4.15
C GLU A 33 12.53 -0.71 -5.22
N ALA A 34 13.85 -0.80 -5.44
CA ALA A 34 14.43 -1.77 -6.36
C ALA A 34 14.18 -3.22 -5.96
N TRP A 35 14.22 -3.53 -4.66
CA TRP A 35 13.93 -4.87 -4.14
C TRP A 35 12.45 -5.24 -4.24
N LEU A 36 11.54 -4.29 -3.96
CA LEU A 36 10.10 -4.49 -4.10
C LEU A 36 9.74 -4.73 -5.56
N GLU A 37 10.43 -4.06 -6.49
CA GLU A 37 10.16 -4.07 -7.92
C GLU A 37 8.66 -3.78 -8.20
N PRO A 38 8.15 -2.63 -7.75
CA PRO A 38 6.75 -2.29 -7.94
C PRO A 38 6.43 -2.06 -9.43
N THR A 39 5.15 -2.09 -9.76
CA THR A 39 4.69 -1.63 -11.06
C THR A 39 4.99 -0.14 -11.23
N ASP A 40 4.99 0.31 -12.48
CA ASP A 40 5.16 1.72 -12.80
C ASP A 40 3.86 2.52 -12.55
N TYR A 41 3.36 2.48 -11.32
CA TYR A 41 2.08 3.08 -10.91
C TYR A 41 2.11 4.61 -10.89
N LEU A 42 3.30 5.23 -10.95
CA LEU A 42 3.50 6.69 -11.00
C LEU A 42 3.52 7.24 -12.43
N ASN A 43 3.70 6.40 -13.44
CA ASN A 43 3.77 6.83 -14.82
C ASN A 43 2.47 7.50 -15.28
N ASP A 44 2.60 8.48 -16.17
CA ASP A 44 1.48 9.13 -16.87
C ASP A 44 0.61 8.11 -17.62
N PHE A 45 1.19 6.99 -18.06
CA PHE A 45 0.50 5.88 -18.70
C PHE A 45 -0.01 4.80 -17.73
N SER A 46 0.07 5.02 -16.42
CA SER A 46 -0.49 4.12 -15.41
C SER A 46 -1.99 3.89 -15.61
N GLU A 47 -2.49 2.77 -15.10
CA GLU A 47 -3.92 2.45 -15.22
C GLU A 47 -4.82 3.49 -14.55
N LEU A 48 -4.37 4.05 -13.42
CA LEU A 48 -5.08 5.13 -12.74
C LEU A 48 -5.24 6.33 -13.68
N ASN A 49 -4.14 6.81 -14.25
CA ASN A 49 -4.13 7.98 -15.14
C ASN A 49 -4.91 7.69 -16.43
N ARG A 50 -4.79 6.49 -17.01
CA ARG A 50 -5.56 6.06 -18.18
C ARG A 50 -7.07 6.07 -17.91
N HIS A 51 -7.49 5.60 -16.73
CA HIS A 51 -8.90 5.61 -16.36
C HIS A 51 -9.42 7.02 -16.10
N ILE A 52 -8.64 7.88 -15.43
CA ILE A 52 -8.97 9.30 -15.25
C ILE A 52 -9.10 10.01 -16.61
N ALA A 53 -8.17 9.78 -17.53
CA ALA A 53 -8.18 10.37 -18.88
C ALA A 53 -9.41 9.92 -19.71
N SER A 54 -9.93 8.72 -19.46
CA SER A 54 -11.13 8.21 -20.14
C SER A 54 -12.46 8.71 -19.54
N ARG A 55 -12.40 9.53 -18.48
CA ARG A 55 -13.60 10.05 -17.79
C ARG A 55 -14.36 11.03 -18.68
N ALA A 56 -15.65 10.79 -18.86
CA ALA A 56 -16.53 11.76 -19.50
C ALA A 56 -16.66 13.03 -18.62
N PRO A 57 -16.57 14.25 -19.18
CA PRO A 57 -16.69 15.49 -18.42
C PRO A 57 -17.93 15.50 -17.51
N GLY A 58 -17.78 15.96 -16.28
CA GLY A 58 -18.88 16.03 -15.29
C GLY A 58 -19.32 14.69 -14.69
N THR A 59 -18.64 13.57 -15.00
CA THR A 59 -19.00 12.24 -14.46
C THR A 59 -17.98 11.73 -13.43
N GLY A 60 -18.29 10.60 -12.79
CA GLY A 60 -17.38 9.85 -11.91
C GLY A 60 -17.43 10.24 -10.43
N ILE A 61 -17.66 11.52 -10.11
CA ILE A 61 -17.73 12.00 -8.71
C ILE A 61 -19.15 11.90 -8.12
N TRP A 62 -20.19 11.78 -8.96
CA TRP A 62 -21.57 11.57 -8.50
C TRP A 62 -21.72 10.38 -7.53
N VAL A 63 -20.80 9.41 -7.59
CA VAL A 63 -20.79 8.27 -6.66
C VAL A 63 -20.65 8.73 -5.20
N CYS A 64 -19.97 9.85 -4.94
CA CYS A 64 -19.81 10.42 -3.61
C CYS A 64 -21.12 10.94 -3.00
N GLU A 65 -22.12 11.22 -3.84
CA GLU A 65 -23.46 11.67 -3.43
C GLU A 65 -24.37 10.48 -3.09
N THR A 66 -23.92 9.24 -3.32
CA THR A 66 -24.74 8.05 -3.05
C THR A 66 -24.76 7.70 -1.56
N PRO A 67 -25.90 7.22 -1.03
CA PRO A 67 -25.96 6.76 0.36
C PRO A 67 -24.96 5.65 0.68
N GLN A 68 -24.66 4.78 -0.28
CA GLN A 68 -23.70 3.68 -0.11
C GLN A 68 -22.28 4.19 0.08
N TYR A 69 -21.87 5.19 -0.71
CA TYR A 69 -20.58 5.83 -0.51
C TYR A 69 -20.53 6.57 0.83
N GLN A 70 -21.55 7.38 1.14
CA GLN A 70 -21.58 8.16 2.39
C GLN A 70 -21.55 7.26 3.62
N GLN A 71 -22.28 6.15 3.58
CA GLN A 71 -22.21 5.14 4.62
C GLN A 71 -20.81 4.55 4.71
N TRP A 72 -20.24 4.06 3.61
CA TRP A 72 -18.89 3.48 3.62
C TRP A 72 -17.80 4.45 4.08
N HIS A 73 -17.90 5.72 3.70
CA HIS A 73 -16.90 6.75 3.97
C HIS A 73 -16.98 7.35 5.37
N ASN A 74 -18.20 7.55 5.89
CA ASN A 74 -18.42 8.29 7.14
C ASN A 74 -18.55 7.38 8.36
N THR A 75 -18.51 6.06 8.19
CA THR A 75 -18.53 5.12 9.31
C THR A 75 -17.12 4.62 9.60
N ASP A 76 -16.76 4.52 10.89
CA ASP A 76 -15.52 3.90 11.34
C ASP A 76 -15.47 2.37 11.13
N ASP A 77 -16.53 1.79 10.55
CA ASP A 77 -16.54 0.37 10.18
C ASP A 77 -15.61 0.14 8.98
N HIS A 78 -14.69 -0.82 9.10
CA HIS A 78 -13.69 -1.16 8.07
C HIS A 78 -14.32 -1.91 6.88
N GLY A 79 -15.30 -1.27 6.24
CA GLY A 79 -16.14 -1.84 5.21
C GLY A 79 -15.56 -1.76 3.79
N SER A 80 -16.25 -2.42 2.86
CA SER A 80 -15.91 -2.42 1.44
C SER A 80 -17.02 -1.81 0.59
N LEU A 81 -16.68 -0.87 -0.29
CA LEU A 81 -17.60 -0.34 -1.30
C LEU A 81 -17.51 -1.14 -2.61
N TRP A 82 -18.58 -1.87 -2.95
CA TRP A 82 -18.64 -2.64 -4.19
C TRP A 82 -19.36 -1.89 -5.31
N VAL A 83 -18.61 -1.46 -6.34
CA VAL A 83 -19.17 -0.90 -7.58
C VAL A 83 -19.53 -2.02 -8.58
N LYS A 84 -20.83 -2.26 -8.79
CA LYS A 84 -21.37 -3.27 -9.73
C LYS A 84 -21.94 -2.61 -10.98
N GLY A 85 -21.88 -3.30 -12.11
CA GLY A 85 -22.41 -2.79 -13.38
C GLY A 85 -21.97 -3.63 -14.58
N ALA A 86 -22.64 -3.44 -15.71
CA ALA A 86 -22.36 -4.16 -16.94
C ALA A 86 -20.91 -3.96 -17.44
N PRO A 87 -20.34 -4.89 -18.23
CA PRO A 87 -19.10 -4.65 -18.95
C PRO A 87 -19.16 -3.33 -19.73
N GLY A 88 -18.09 -2.53 -19.69
CA GLY A 88 -18.07 -1.21 -20.33
C GLY A 88 -18.79 -0.07 -19.59
N ALA A 89 -19.51 -0.33 -18.49
CA ALA A 89 -20.24 0.71 -17.74
C ALA A 89 -19.36 1.72 -16.95
N GLY A 90 -18.05 1.77 -17.21
CA GLY A 90 -17.17 2.77 -16.59
C GLY A 90 -16.77 2.49 -15.13
N LYS A 91 -16.96 1.28 -14.59
CA LYS A 91 -16.61 0.93 -13.20
C LYS A 91 -15.18 1.33 -12.82
N SER A 92 -14.19 0.97 -13.63
CA SER A 92 -12.79 1.31 -13.38
C SER A 92 -12.54 2.82 -13.45
N VAL A 93 -13.29 3.55 -14.28
CA VAL A 93 -13.26 5.01 -14.34
C VAL A 93 -13.79 5.60 -13.04
N ILE A 94 -14.91 5.09 -12.53
CA ILE A 94 -15.47 5.51 -11.24
C ILE A 94 -14.48 5.24 -10.11
N SER A 95 -13.87 4.05 -10.05
CA SER A 95 -12.84 3.73 -9.05
C SER A 95 -11.64 4.66 -9.14
N ALA A 96 -11.18 5.00 -10.35
CA ALA A 96 -10.08 5.95 -10.54
C ALA A 96 -10.45 7.38 -10.09
N CYS A 97 -11.69 7.81 -10.34
CA CYS A 97 -12.21 9.09 -9.85
C CYS A 97 -12.26 9.13 -8.32
N LEU A 98 -12.71 8.04 -7.69
CA LEU A 98 -12.72 7.90 -6.23
C LEU A 98 -11.32 7.97 -5.64
N VAL A 99 -10.35 7.26 -6.21
CA VAL A 99 -8.94 7.34 -5.79
C VAL A 99 -8.42 8.77 -5.90
N GLN A 100 -8.68 9.45 -7.02
CA GLN A 100 -8.26 10.84 -7.21
C GLN A 100 -8.93 11.79 -6.19
N HIS A 101 -10.22 11.60 -5.91
CA HIS A 101 -10.97 12.38 -4.94
C HIS A 101 -10.41 12.19 -3.53
N LEU A 102 -10.28 10.96 -3.07
CA LEU A 102 -9.78 10.63 -1.73
C LEU A 102 -8.33 11.11 -1.55
N LYS A 103 -7.47 11.01 -2.57
CA LYS A 103 -6.11 11.57 -2.52
C LYS A 103 -6.08 13.09 -2.33
N ALA A 104 -7.14 13.79 -2.72
CA ALA A 104 -7.25 15.24 -2.62
C ALA A 104 -7.98 15.72 -1.36
N THR A 105 -8.86 14.89 -0.78
CA THR A 105 -9.68 15.27 0.39
C THR A 105 -9.15 14.70 1.69
N GLU A 106 -8.51 13.54 1.66
CA GLU A 106 -8.07 12.82 2.85
C GLU A 106 -6.64 13.16 3.24
N ASN A 107 -6.39 13.24 4.55
CA ASN A 107 -5.04 13.37 5.09
C ASN A 107 -4.31 12.02 5.18
N SER A 108 -5.04 10.92 4.98
CA SER A 108 -4.51 9.56 5.05
C SER A 108 -3.96 9.09 3.70
N PRO A 109 -2.92 8.24 3.66
CA PRO A 109 -2.42 7.68 2.40
C PRO A 109 -3.49 6.85 1.69
N VAL A 110 -3.76 7.19 0.42
CA VAL A 110 -4.70 6.45 -0.43
C VAL A 110 -3.91 5.60 -1.42
N LEU A 111 -4.07 4.28 -1.29
CA LEU A 111 -3.40 3.29 -2.12
C LEU A 111 -4.32 2.81 -3.24
N SER A 112 -3.76 2.52 -4.40
CA SER A 112 -4.53 2.02 -5.53
C SER A 112 -3.76 0.97 -6.32
N PHE A 113 -4.48 -0.03 -6.81
CA PHE A 113 -3.95 -1.04 -7.73
C PHE A 113 -5.06 -1.48 -8.69
N PHE A 114 -4.72 -1.61 -9.97
CA PHE A 114 -5.66 -2.03 -11.01
C PHE A 114 -5.19 -3.34 -11.63
N PHE A 115 -5.90 -4.44 -11.30
CA PHE A 115 -5.65 -5.73 -11.93
C PHE A 115 -6.01 -5.68 -13.41
N ARG A 116 -5.07 -6.07 -14.27
CA ARG A 116 -5.32 -6.12 -15.72
C ARG A 116 -4.91 -7.47 -16.28
N ARG A 117 -5.91 -8.21 -16.78
CA ARG A 117 -5.69 -9.52 -17.40
C ARG A 117 -4.94 -9.46 -18.72
N THR A 118 -4.41 -8.34 -19.21
CA THR A 118 -3.60 -8.28 -20.46
C THR A 118 -2.17 -7.81 -20.25
N ILE A 119 -1.82 -7.32 -19.07
CA ILE A 119 -0.49 -6.79 -18.75
C ILE A 119 0.12 -7.71 -17.69
N GLU A 120 1.23 -8.36 -18.00
CA GLU A 120 1.82 -9.36 -17.10
C GLU A 120 2.19 -8.77 -15.73
N SER A 121 2.69 -7.53 -15.70
CA SER A 121 3.00 -6.79 -14.47
C SER A 121 1.76 -6.39 -13.64
N ASN A 122 0.53 -6.54 -14.15
CA ASN A 122 -0.69 -6.23 -13.38
C ASN A 122 -1.60 -7.44 -13.18
N ARG A 123 -1.10 -8.66 -13.51
CA ARG A 123 -1.84 -9.92 -13.35
C ARG A 123 -1.56 -10.64 -12.03
N ARG A 124 -0.36 -10.48 -11.47
CA ARG A 124 0.10 -11.27 -10.32
C ARG A 124 -0.25 -10.56 -9.02
N SER A 125 -0.79 -11.31 -8.05
CA SER A 125 -1.06 -10.81 -6.69
C SER A 125 0.21 -10.30 -6.00
N ARG A 126 1.40 -10.81 -6.37
CA ARG A 126 2.69 -10.29 -5.91
C ARG A 126 2.80 -8.78 -6.12
N ASN A 127 2.34 -8.27 -7.26
CA ASN A 127 2.56 -6.87 -7.62
C ASN A 127 1.66 -5.93 -6.80
N LEU A 128 0.48 -6.40 -6.38
CA LEU A 128 -0.30 -5.71 -5.35
C LEU A 128 0.49 -5.58 -4.04
N VAL A 129 1.08 -6.70 -3.58
CA VAL A 129 1.84 -6.79 -2.33
C VAL A 129 3.13 -5.98 -2.38
N CYS A 130 3.69 -5.72 -3.56
CA CYS A 130 4.87 -4.87 -3.74
C CYS A 130 4.50 -3.38 -3.91
N ASP A 131 3.44 -3.08 -4.65
CA ASP A 131 2.99 -1.71 -4.93
C ASP A 131 2.48 -0.99 -3.69
N TRP A 132 1.75 -1.68 -2.81
CA TRP A 132 1.18 -1.04 -1.62
C TRP A 132 2.25 -0.57 -0.64
N PRO A 133 3.25 -1.39 -0.26
CA PRO A 133 4.38 -0.91 0.52
C PRO A 133 5.15 0.21 -0.17
N ALA A 134 5.37 0.14 -1.49
CA ALA A 134 6.04 1.22 -2.23
C ALA A 134 5.25 2.54 -2.19
N GLN A 135 3.91 2.48 -2.30
CA GLN A 135 3.03 3.65 -2.16
C GLN A 135 3.01 4.19 -0.71
N LEU A 136 3.08 3.32 0.30
CA LEU A 136 3.09 3.69 1.72
C LEU A 136 4.44 4.14 2.25
N LEU A 137 5.54 3.77 1.58
CA LEU A 137 6.91 3.93 2.09
C LEU A 137 7.18 5.37 2.53
N ARG A 138 6.69 6.35 1.76
CA ARG A 138 6.87 7.79 2.04
C ARG A 138 6.08 8.32 3.24
N TYR A 139 5.14 7.55 3.77
CA TYR A 139 4.23 7.95 4.84
C TYR A 139 4.50 7.26 6.18
N SER A 140 5.32 6.20 6.22
CA SER A 140 5.58 5.43 7.44
C SER A 140 7.07 5.15 7.63
N VAL A 141 7.65 5.78 8.66
CA VAL A 141 9.05 5.54 9.08
C VAL A 141 9.21 4.11 9.62
N ASP A 142 8.20 3.57 10.31
CA ASP A 142 8.24 2.19 10.80
C ASP A 142 8.31 1.19 9.65
N LEU A 143 7.54 1.42 8.59
CA LEU A 143 7.57 0.59 7.39
C LEU A 143 8.93 0.71 6.68
N GLN A 144 9.49 1.91 6.59
CA GLN A 144 10.83 2.14 6.02
C GLN A 144 11.89 1.32 6.74
N VAL A 145 11.92 1.40 8.08
CA VAL A 145 12.89 0.65 8.89
C VAL A 145 12.69 -0.85 8.72
N ALA A 146 11.45 -1.34 8.82
CA ALA A 146 11.15 -2.76 8.68
C ALA A 146 11.57 -3.32 7.31
N LEU A 147 11.23 -2.62 6.23
CA LEU A 147 11.57 -3.06 4.87
C LEU A 147 13.07 -2.92 4.58
N ASN A 148 13.75 -1.92 5.13
CA ASN A 148 15.20 -1.81 5.00
C ASN A 148 15.89 -3.03 5.61
N THR A 149 15.52 -3.41 6.83
CA THR A 149 16.06 -4.59 7.52
C THR A 149 15.83 -5.87 6.70
N ILE A 150 14.62 -6.06 6.16
CA ILE A 150 14.30 -7.24 5.34
C ILE A 150 15.10 -7.25 4.03
N ALA A 151 15.25 -6.09 3.38
CA ALA A 151 16.01 -5.96 2.14
C ALA A 151 17.50 -6.23 2.38
N ASP A 152 18.06 -5.78 3.51
CA ASP A 152 19.45 -6.03 3.91
C ASP A 152 19.70 -7.53 4.12
N MET A 153 18.85 -8.21 4.91
CA MET A 153 18.96 -9.66 5.15
C MET A 153 18.92 -10.48 3.85
N LYS A 154 17.98 -10.13 2.94
CA LYS A 154 17.84 -10.81 1.65
C LYS A 154 19.08 -10.68 0.79
N LEU A 155 19.80 -9.57 0.84
CA LEU A 155 20.98 -9.31 0.02
C LEU A 155 22.23 -9.99 0.56
N GLU A 156 22.33 -10.17 1.88
CA GLU A 156 23.40 -10.95 2.52
C GLU A 156 23.32 -12.45 2.17
N ASP A 157 22.11 -12.98 1.97
CA ASP A 157 21.92 -14.36 1.49
C ASP A 157 22.42 -14.57 0.05
N PHE A 158 22.43 -13.52 -0.79
CA PHE A 158 22.92 -13.59 -2.18
C PHE A 158 24.43 -13.32 -2.32
N SER A 159 25.08 -12.69 -1.34
CA SER A 159 26.53 -12.45 -1.38
C SER A 159 27.36 -13.63 -0.87
N ASN A 160 26.72 -14.62 -0.24
CA ASN A 160 27.35 -15.83 0.30
C ASN A 160 27.16 -17.09 -0.57
N GLY A 161 26.73 -16.95 -1.83
CA GLY A 161 26.45 -18.05 -2.77
C GLY A 161 27.28 -18.01 -4.05
#